data_AF-A0A843X266-F1
#
_entry.id   AF-A0A843X266-F1
#
_cell.length_a   1.000
_cell.length_b   1.000
_cell.length_c   1.000
_cell.angle_alpha   90.00
_cell.angle_beta   90.00
_cell.angle_gamma   90.00
#
_symmetry.space_group_name_H-M   'P 1'
#
loop_
_entity.id
_entity.type
_entity.pdbx_description
1 polymer ?
#
loop_
_entity_poly.entity_id
_entity_poly.type
_entity_poly.pdbx_seq_one_letter_code
_entity_poly.pdbx_strand_id
1 'polypeptide(L)'
;MWEARDKAMKTTGNRDPMAWLDYGPVWLRRDYWESLCEHWATGPWQERSQAAKRNRSTHPEKNVHTSGSVSYATHNQKLHHELECAPTFCELFDRTHKQKGTDDYVSESARTISETYDRTMADRYAEGTSQPDFDPEAWVDAAGGPKKGRVYGFGDSLDTTLVLSSYATSVAPPAYASSSAAPPGSGVEEIRTLIREELQTHFGIMVE
;
A
#
# COMPACT_ATOMS: atom_id res chain seq x y z
N MET A 1 9.72 6.83 -17.14
CA MET A 1 11.16 6.93 -16.80
C MET A 1 11.85 5.59 -16.62
N TRP A 2 11.34 4.65 -15.80
CA TRP A 2 11.95 3.32 -15.62
C TRP A 2 12.20 2.60 -16.96
N GLU A 3 11.19 2.60 -17.84
CA GLU A 3 11.24 1.89 -19.12
C GLU A 3 12.28 2.49 -20.09
N ALA A 4 12.40 3.82 -20.13
CA ALA A 4 13.43 4.49 -20.93
C ALA A 4 14.85 4.12 -20.44
N ARG A 5 15.04 4.08 -19.12
CA ARG A 5 16.29 3.66 -18.49
C ARG A 5 16.61 2.18 -18.78
N ASP A 6 15.63 1.30 -18.65
CA ASP A 6 15.79 -0.13 -18.92
C ASP A 6 16.13 -0.39 -20.39
N LYS A 7 15.47 0.32 -21.31
CA LYS A 7 15.78 0.30 -22.74
C LYS A 7 17.22 0.74 -23.01
N ALA A 8 17.65 1.89 -22.47
CA ALA A 8 19.01 2.38 -22.65
C ALA A 8 20.07 1.41 -22.10
N MET A 9 19.82 0.81 -20.92
CA MET A 9 20.69 -0.21 -20.33
C MET A 9 20.79 -1.46 -21.23
N LYS A 10 19.67 -1.94 -21.77
CA LYS A 10 19.65 -3.10 -22.67
C LYS A 10 20.35 -2.84 -24.00
N THR A 11 20.14 -1.65 -24.57
CA THR A 11 20.76 -1.27 -25.86
C THR A 11 22.27 -1.08 -25.74
N THR A 12 22.74 -0.48 -24.65
CA THR A 12 24.17 -0.24 -24.42
C THR A 12 24.91 -1.47 -23.89
N GLY A 13 24.20 -2.41 -23.26
CA GLY A 13 24.79 -3.51 -22.51
C GLY A 13 25.58 -3.06 -21.28
N ASN A 14 25.52 -1.76 -20.93
CA ASN A 14 26.27 -1.16 -19.84
C ASN A 14 25.32 -0.74 -18.72
N ARG A 15 25.75 -0.97 -17.46
CA ARG A 15 24.99 -0.58 -16.27
C ARG A 15 25.35 0.81 -15.74
N ASP A 16 26.41 1.42 -16.27
CA ASP A 16 26.79 2.79 -15.96
C ASP A 16 25.82 3.78 -16.63
N PRO A 17 25.11 4.62 -15.85
CA PRO A 17 24.21 5.64 -16.40
C PRO A 17 24.86 6.62 -17.35
N MET A 18 26.16 6.89 -17.21
CA MET A 18 26.88 7.80 -18.11
C MET A 18 27.05 7.22 -19.53
N ALA A 19 26.94 5.90 -19.69
CA ALA A 19 26.94 5.27 -21.01
C ALA A 19 25.58 5.40 -21.74
N TRP A 20 24.56 5.95 -21.09
CA TRP A 20 23.20 6.02 -21.62
C TRP A 20 22.85 7.37 -22.27
N LEU A 21 23.76 8.36 -22.27
CA LEU A 21 23.48 9.73 -22.69
C LEU A 21 22.88 9.83 -24.11
N ASP A 22 23.37 9.01 -25.04
CA ASP A 22 22.87 9.00 -26.44
C ASP A 22 21.65 8.11 -26.67
N TYR A 23 21.17 7.42 -25.64
CA TYR A 23 20.05 6.47 -25.70
C TYR A 23 18.79 6.99 -25.01
N GLY A 24 18.69 8.31 -24.88
CA GLY A 24 17.51 8.99 -24.34
C GLY A 24 16.26 8.78 -25.20
N PRO A 25 15.07 8.83 -24.60
CA PRO A 25 13.82 8.67 -25.34
C PRO A 25 13.53 9.92 -26.19
N VAL A 26 12.97 9.72 -27.40
CA VAL A 26 12.68 10.80 -28.37
C VAL A 26 11.78 11.90 -27.81
N TRP A 27 10.89 11.56 -26.90
CA TRP A 27 9.93 12.49 -26.28
C TRP A 27 10.55 13.34 -25.15
N LEU A 28 11.77 13.05 -24.71
CA LEU A 28 12.45 13.80 -23.65
C LEU A 28 13.59 14.62 -24.25
N ARG A 29 13.67 15.89 -23.87
CA ARG A 29 14.80 16.74 -24.31
C ARG A 29 16.11 16.17 -23.78
N ARG A 30 17.16 16.28 -24.60
CA ARG A 30 18.49 15.71 -24.34
C ARG A 30 19.08 16.22 -23.02
N ASP A 31 18.97 17.52 -22.74
CA ASP A 31 19.47 18.13 -21.50
C ASP A 31 18.83 17.51 -20.24
N TYR A 32 17.51 17.27 -20.24
CA TYR A 32 16.86 16.58 -19.13
C TYR A 32 17.31 15.13 -18.99
N TRP A 33 17.53 14.43 -20.09
CA TRP A 33 18.04 13.07 -20.07
C TRP A 33 19.49 12.99 -19.53
N GLU A 34 20.34 13.92 -19.94
CA GLU A 34 21.72 14.06 -19.44
C GLU A 34 21.71 14.29 -17.92
N SER A 35 20.92 15.25 -17.43
CA SER A 35 20.78 15.50 -15.98
C SER A 35 20.28 14.27 -15.20
N LEU A 36 19.39 13.47 -15.78
CA LEU A 36 18.91 12.22 -15.16
C LEU A 36 20.01 11.15 -15.11
N CYS A 37 20.80 11.00 -16.17
CA CYS A 37 21.92 10.08 -16.22
C CYS A 37 22.97 10.46 -15.18
N GLU A 38 23.32 11.74 -15.07
CA GLU A 38 24.20 12.27 -14.03
C GLU A 38 23.65 11.96 -12.63
N HIS A 39 22.36 12.22 -12.39
CA HIS A 39 21.73 11.91 -11.10
C HIS A 39 21.78 10.41 -10.77
N TRP A 40 21.49 9.53 -11.73
CA TRP A 40 21.59 8.08 -11.53
C TRP A 40 23.04 7.60 -11.36
N ALA A 41 24.01 8.32 -11.93
CA ALA A 41 25.43 8.02 -11.74
C ALA A 41 25.91 8.37 -10.33
N THR A 42 25.19 9.19 -9.56
CA THR A 42 25.58 9.53 -8.19
C THR A 42 25.60 8.31 -7.26
N GLY A 43 26.64 8.21 -6.43
CA GLY A 43 26.79 7.14 -5.43
C GLY A 43 25.57 6.95 -4.53
N PRO A 44 25.01 8.03 -3.92
CA PRO A 44 23.82 7.92 -3.06
C PRO A 44 22.61 7.32 -3.77
N TRP A 45 22.40 7.65 -5.05
CA TRP A 45 21.29 7.10 -5.83
C TRP A 45 21.51 5.61 -6.11
N GLN A 46 22.73 5.23 -6.51
CA GLN A 46 23.07 3.83 -6.79
C GLN A 46 22.93 2.95 -5.55
N GLU A 47 23.44 3.41 -4.41
CA GLU A 47 23.30 2.72 -3.12
C GLU A 47 21.84 2.49 -2.76
N ARG A 48 21.00 3.53 -2.86
CA ARG A 48 19.56 3.43 -2.61
C ARG A 48 18.89 2.47 -3.59
N SER A 49 19.25 2.53 -4.88
CA SER A 49 18.70 1.63 -5.90
C SER A 49 19.07 0.17 -5.63
N GLN A 50 20.32 -0.11 -5.25
CA GLN A 50 20.78 -1.46 -4.94
C GLN A 50 20.17 -1.97 -3.63
N ALA A 51 20.08 -1.13 -2.60
CA ALA A 51 19.39 -1.47 -1.36
C ALA A 51 17.91 -1.79 -1.61
N ALA A 52 17.21 -0.97 -2.39
CA ALA A 52 15.81 -1.23 -2.77
C ALA A 52 15.67 -2.53 -3.57
N LYS A 53 16.62 -2.83 -4.46
CA LYS A 53 16.64 -4.11 -5.19
C LYS A 53 16.83 -5.30 -4.25
N ARG A 54 17.81 -5.25 -3.34
CA ARG A 54 18.05 -6.29 -2.33
C ARG A 54 16.82 -6.51 -1.46
N ASN A 55 16.19 -5.43 -1.00
CA ASN A 55 14.98 -5.49 -0.17
C ASN A 55 13.80 -6.14 -0.90
N ARG A 56 13.67 -5.95 -2.22
CA ARG A 56 12.64 -6.65 -3.01
C ARG A 56 13.00 -8.13 -3.23
N SER A 57 14.28 -8.47 -3.35
CA SER A 57 14.72 -9.86 -3.58
C SER A 57 14.80 -10.71 -2.33
N THR A 58 14.93 -10.13 -1.13
CA THR A 58 15.01 -10.90 0.12
C THR A 58 13.71 -11.63 0.43
N HIS A 59 12.58 -11.09 0.00
CA HIS A 59 11.25 -11.61 0.32
C HIS A 59 10.27 -11.47 -0.86
N PRO A 60 10.47 -12.25 -1.94
CA PRO A 60 9.67 -12.13 -3.15
C PRO A 60 8.18 -12.44 -2.93
N GLU A 61 7.85 -13.26 -1.94
CA GLU A 61 6.48 -13.68 -1.63
C GLU A 61 5.79 -12.83 -0.55
N LYS A 62 6.50 -11.90 0.09
CA LYS A 62 5.89 -11.13 1.20
C LYS A 62 4.92 -10.09 0.64
N ASN A 63 3.67 -10.18 1.10
CA ASN A 63 2.57 -9.23 0.85
C ASN A 63 2.12 -9.15 -0.62
N VAL A 64 2.23 -10.25 -1.37
CA VAL A 64 1.68 -10.36 -2.72
C VAL A 64 0.16 -10.51 -2.65
N HIS A 65 -0.55 -9.72 -3.45
CA HIS A 65 -2.01 -9.75 -3.59
C HIS A 65 -2.40 -9.51 -5.06
N THR A 66 -3.59 -9.94 -5.46
CA THR A 66 -4.10 -9.88 -6.85
C THR A 66 -5.03 -8.70 -7.12
N SER A 67 -5.31 -7.86 -6.12
CA SER A 67 -6.18 -6.66 -6.21
C SER A 67 -5.71 -5.62 -7.24
N GLY A 68 -4.42 -5.62 -7.59
CA GLY A 68 -3.85 -4.63 -8.51
C GLY A 68 -3.97 -3.21 -7.96
N SER A 69 -4.38 -2.26 -8.80
CA SER A 69 -4.60 -0.85 -8.40
C SER A 69 -5.97 -0.58 -7.77
N VAL A 70 -6.80 -1.61 -7.57
CA VAL A 70 -8.15 -1.49 -7.02
C VAL A 70 -8.08 -1.59 -5.50
N SER A 71 -8.80 -0.72 -4.81
CA SER A 71 -8.83 -0.70 -3.34
C SER A 71 -9.61 -1.88 -2.76
N TYR A 72 -9.29 -2.24 -1.51
CA TYR A 72 -10.04 -3.21 -0.72
C TYR A 72 -11.52 -2.84 -0.59
N ALA A 73 -11.84 -1.56 -0.39
CA ALA A 73 -13.22 -1.08 -0.30
C ALA A 73 -14.00 -1.33 -1.60
N THR A 74 -13.36 -1.10 -2.76
CA THR A 74 -13.98 -1.40 -4.06
C THR A 74 -14.14 -2.90 -4.27
N HIS A 75 -13.18 -3.72 -3.86
CA HIS A 75 -13.33 -5.18 -3.88
C HIS A 75 -14.48 -5.65 -2.98
N ASN A 76 -14.62 -5.07 -1.79
CA ASN A 76 -15.69 -5.37 -0.85
C ASN A 76 -17.07 -5.02 -1.42
N GLN A 77 -17.22 -3.83 -2.02
CA GLN A 77 -18.48 -3.45 -2.67
C GLN A 77 -18.86 -4.37 -3.84
N LYS A 78 -17.88 -4.75 -4.66
CA LYS A 78 -18.11 -5.70 -5.75
C LYS A 78 -18.53 -7.06 -5.22
N LEU A 79 -17.83 -7.57 -4.20
CA LEU A 79 -18.13 -8.85 -3.59
C LEU A 79 -19.50 -8.84 -2.90
N HIS A 80 -19.88 -7.72 -2.27
CA HIS A 80 -21.22 -7.56 -1.70
C HIS A 80 -22.31 -7.66 -2.76
N HIS A 81 -22.08 -7.08 -3.94
CA HIS A 81 -23.03 -7.21 -5.05
C HIS A 81 -23.05 -8.63 -5.63
N GLU A 82 -21.90 -9.32 -5.67
CA GLU A 82 -21.79 -10.70 -6.17
C GLU A 82 -22.48 -11.71 -5.22
N LEU A 83 -22.39 -11.51 -3.90
CA LEU A 83 -22.97 -12.40 -2.88
C LEU A 83 -24.38 -12.00 -2.44
N GLU A 84 -24.85 -10.82 -2.85
CA GLU A 84 -26.10 -10.19 -2.38
C GLU A 84 -26.17 -10.03 -0.84
N CYS A 85 -25.02 -10.07 -0.16
CA CYS A 85 -24.88 -9.94 1.28
C CYS A 85 -23.56 -9.24 1.63
N ALA A 86 -23.40 -8.83 2.89
CA ALA A 86 -22.14 -8.25 3.36
C ALA A 86 -21.04 -9.32 3.39
N PRO A 87 -19.92 -9.16 2.64
CA PRO A 87 -18.84 -10.13 2.65
C PRO A 87 -18.12 -10.14 3.99
N THR A 88 -17.70 -11.32 4.41
CA THR A 88 -16.80 -11.51 5.54
C THR A 88 -15.38 -11.05 5.18
N PHE A 89 -14.57 -10.79 6.21
CA PHE A 89 -13.16 -10.44 6.01
C PHE A 89 -12.40 -11.58 5.30
N CYS A 90 -12.67 -12.84 5.64
CA CYS A 90 -12.03 -14.00 5.01
C CYS A 90 -12.37 -14.11 3.53
N GLU A 91 -13.63 -13.89 3.13
CA GLU A 91 -14.03 -13.89 1.71
C GLU A 91 -13.35 -12.75 0.92
N LEU A 92 -13.24 -11.57 1.54
CA LEU A 92 -12.52 -10.44 0.93
C LEU A 92 -11.02 -10.71 0.84
N PHE A 93 -10.44 -11.38 1.84
CA PHE A 93 -9.05 -11.81 1.83
C PHE A 93 -8.80 -12.81 0.69
N ASP A 94 -9.62 -13.85 0.58
CA ASP A 94 -9.56 -14.84 -0.49
C ASP A 94 -9.68 -14.20 -1.88
N ARG A 95 -10.63 -13.28 -2.04
CA ARG A 95 -10.84 -12.53 -3.29
C ARG A 95 -9.58 -11.80 -3.77
N THR A 96 -8.74 -11.36 -2.85
CA THR A 96 -7.55 -10.55 -3.10
C THR A 96 -6.23 -11.31 -2.98
N HIS A 97 -6.24 -12.52 -2.41
CA HIS A 97 -5.03 -13.30 -2.15
C HIS A 97 -5.04 -14.69 -2.81
N LYS A 98 -6.15 -15.11 -3.44
CA LYS A 98 -6.19 -16.29 -4.31
C LYS A 98 -5.99 -15.92 -5.78
N GLN A 99 -5.44 -16.87 -6.54
CA GLN A 99 -5.24 -16.73 -7.98
C GLN A 99 -6.59 -16.85 -8.71
N LYS A 100 -6.86 -15.97 -9.67
CA LYS A 100 -8.11 -16.06 -10.45
C LYS A 100 -8.19 -17.38 -11.22
N GLY A 101 -9.26 -18.14 -11.00
CA GLY A 101 -9.51 -19.42 -11.69
C GLY A 101 -8.91 -20.65 -10.99
N THR A 102 -8.21 -20.44 -9.88
CA THR A 102 -7.72 -21.49 -8.99
C THR A 102 -8.17 -21.18 -7.56
N ASP A 103 -8.27 -22.18 -6.70
CA ASP A 103 -8.51 -21.96 -5.26
C ASP A 103 -7.19 -21.76 -4.47
N ASP A 104 -6.06 -21.67 -5.18
CA ASP A 104 -4.73 -21.54 -4.59
C ASP A 104 -4.36 -20.09 -4.27
N TYR A 105 -3.64 -19.91 -3.16
CA TYR A 105 -3.10 -18.63 -2.75
C TYR A 105 -1.91 -18.18 -3.59
N VAL A 106 -1.78 -16.87 -3.81
CA VAL A 106 -0.66 -16.28 -4.57
C VAL A 106 0.65 -16.17 -3.78
N SER A 107 0.61 -16.44 -2.48
CA SER A 107 1.80 -16.49 -1.64
C SER A 107 1.65 -17.53 -0.53
N GLU A 108 2.76 -18.17 -0.18
CA GLU A 108 2.81 -19.12 0.94
C GLU A 108 2.44 -18.46 2.27
N SER A 109 2.79 -17.17 2.42
CA SER A 109 2.41 -16.39 3.60
C SER A 109 0.90 -16.24 3.74
N ALA A 110 0.18 -15.93 2.66
CA ALA A 110 -1.28 -15.82 2.69
C ALA A 110 -1.94 -17.17 3.03
N ARG A 111 -1.45 -18.25 2.42
CA ARG A 111 -1.88 -19.62 2.70
C ARG A 111 -1.71 -19.98 4.18
N THR A 112 -0.48 -19.84 4.68
CA THR A 112 -0.13 -20.17 6.06
C THR A 112 -1.01 -19.41 7.06
N ILE A 113 -1.27 -18.12 6.81
CA ILE A 113 -2.09 -17.29 7.70
C ILE A 113 -3.54 -17.77 7.71
N SER A 114 -4.14 -18.00 6.54
CA SER A 114 -5.52 -18.54 6.47
C SER A 114 -5.63 -19.91 7.14
N GLU A 115 -4.74 -20.86 6.82
CA GLU A 115 -4.79 -22.21 7.41
C GLU A 115 -4.53 -22.20 8.93
N THR A 116 -3.70 -21.27 9.41
CA THR A 116 -3.46 -21.09 10.85
C THR A 116 -4.67 -20.44 11.53
N TYR A 117 -5.31 -19.47 10.88
CA TYR A 117 -6.53 -18.84 11.37
C TYR A 117 -7.67 -19.86 11.50
N ASP A 118 -7.92 -20.67 10.47
CA ASP A 118 -8.98 -21.69 10.49
C ASP A 118 -8.78 -22.68 11.63
N ARG A 119 -7.53 -23.11 11.86
CA ARG A 119 -7.16 -23.96 12.99
C ARG A 119 -7.38 -23.27 14.34
N THR A 120 -6.98 -22.02 14.45
CA THR A 120 -7.16 -21.22 15.68
C THR A 120 -8.64 -21.02 16.01
N MET A 121 -9.47 -20.78 14.99
CA MET A 121 -10.93 -20.69 15.15
C MET A 121 -11.52 -22.02 15.61
N ALA A 122 -11.10 -23.14 15.01
CA ALA A 122 -11.57 -24.47 15.43
C ALA A 122 -11.17 -24.82 16.88
N ASP A 123 -9.95 -24.46 17.29
CA ASP A 123 -9.45 -24.70 18.65
C ASP A 123 -10.16 -23.81 19.68
N ARG A 124 -10.43 -22.53 19.35
CA ARG A 124 -11.06 -21.56 20.25
C ARG A 124 -12.56 -21.79 20.44
N TYR A 125 -13.24 -22.24 19.39
CA TYR A 125 -14.70 -22.33 19.34
C TYR A 125 -15.22 -23.77 19.18
N ALA A 126 -14.55 -24.74 19.80
CA ALA A 126 -14.99 -26.14 19.84
C ALA A 126 -16.45 -26.29 20.34
N GLU A 127 -17.08 -27.43 20.03
CA GLU A 127 -18.52 -27.69 20.14
C GLU A 127 -19.19 -27.09 21.39
N GLY A 128 -20.22 -26.26 21.16
CA GLY A 128 -21.06 -25.66 22.21
C GLY A 128 -20.89 -24.15 22.39
N THR A 129 -19.93 -23.54 21.69
CA THR A 129 -19.69 -22.08 21.72
C THR A 129 -20.19 -21.42 20.43
N SER A 130 -20.82 -20.24 20.52
CA SER A 130 -21.21 -19.48 19.33
C SER A 130 -19.96 -18.90 18.65
N GLN A 131 -19.57 -19.47 17.52
CA GLN A 131 -18.45 -18.98 16.72
C GLN A 131 -18.84 -17.65 16.02
N PRO A 132 -18.02 -16.59 16.12
CA PRO A 132 -18.23 -15.37 15.34
C PRO A 132 -17.82 -15.57 13.87
N ASP A 133 -18.40 -14.77 12.96
CA ASP A 133 -18.03 -14.78 11.54
C ASP A 133 -16.55 -14.42 11.31
N PHE A 134 -15.98 -13.61 12.22
CA PHE A 134 -14.56 -13.25 12.21
C PHE A 134 -14.05 -12.95 13.63
N ASP A 135 -12.91 -13.52 14.02
CA ASP A 135 -12.18 -13.19 15.26
C ASP A 135 -10.89 -12.42 14.90
N PRO A 136 -10.86 -11.09 15.12
CA PRO A 136 -9.68 -10.29 14.84
C PRO A 136 -8.43 -10.73 15.61
N GLU A 137 -8.57 -11.21 16.84
CA GLU A 137 -7.42 -11.62 17.66
C GLU A 137 -6.82 -12.93 17.15
N ALA A 138 -7.67 -13.90 16.79
CA ALA A 138 -7.21 -15.12 16.14
C ALA A 138 -6.48 -14.82 14.82
N TRP A 139 -6.94 -13.82 14.07
CA TRP A 139 -6.24 -13.40 12.85
C TRP A 139 -4.88 -12.76 13.15
N VAL A 140 -4.80 -11.88 14.16
CA VAL A 140 -3.53 -11.26 14.57
C VAL A 140 -2.53 -12.32 14.99
N ASP A 141 -2.96 -13.31 15.76
CA ASP A 141 -2.14 -14.43 16.21
C ASP A 141 -1.65 -15.26 15.01
N ALA A 142 -2.55 -15.62 14.08
CA ALA A 142 -2.21 -16.33 12.86
C ALA A 142 -1.25 -15.54 11.95
N ALA A 143 -1.38 -14.21 11.90
CA ALA A 143 -0.49 -13.31 11.18
C ALA A 143 0.90 -13.14 11.84
N GLY A 144 1.09 -13.69 13.04
CA GLY A 144 2.31 -13.57 13.83
C GLY A 144 2.49 -12.19 14.46
N GLY A 145 1.37 -11.55 14.83
CA GLY A 145 1.31 -10.27 15.51
C GLY A 145 1.58 -9.04 14.63
N PRO A 146 1.35 -7.83 15.18
CA PRO A 146 1.63 -6.59 14.46
C PRO A 146 3.13 -6.38 14.25
N LYS A 147 3.53 -6.06 13.02
CA LYS A 147 4.90 -5.73 12.64
C LYS A 147 4.95 -4.30 12.14
N LYS A 148 5.74 -3.45 12.81
CA LYS A 148 5.81 -1.99 12.52
C LYS A 148 4.43 -1.33 12.53
N GLY A 149 3.57 -1.72 13.48
CA GLY A 149 2.20 -1.18 13.60
C GLY A 149 1.21 -1.66 12.55
N ARG A 150 1.53 -2.71 11.78
CA ARG A 150 0.65 -3.26 10.73
C ARG A 150 0.45 -4.76 10.91
N VAL A 151 -0.75 -5.24 10.59
CA VAL A 151 -1.11 -6.66 10.57
C VAL A 151 -1.28 -7.10 9.12
N TYR A 152 -0.86 -8.33 8.79
CA TYR A 152 -1.00 -8.85 7.42
C TYR A 152 -2.48 -8.97 7.02
N GLY A 153 -2.81 -8.62 5.78
CA GLY A 153 -4.18 -8.62 5.27
C GLY A 153 -5.01 -7.39 5.69
N PHE A 154 -4.53 -6.61 6.65
CA PHE A 154 -5.15 -5.36 7.08
C PHE A 154 -4.44 -4.15 6.45
N GLY A 155 -5.15 -3.43 5.58
CA GLY A 155 -4.74 -2.11 5.10
C GLY A 155 -5.09 -1.00 6.11
N ASP A 156 -4.58 0.21 5.88
CA ASP A 156 -4.92 1.42 6.67
C ASP A 156 -6.43 1.76 6.66
N SER A 157 -7.21 1.17 5.74
CA SER A 157 -8.64 1.46 5.54
C SER A 157 -9.57 0.54 6.34
N LEU A 158 -9.06 -0.54 6.92
CA LEU A 158 -9.83 -1.32 7.89
C LEU A 158 -9.51 -0.72 9.23
N ASP A 159 -10.55 -0.44 10.03
CA ASP A 159 -10.37 0.18 11.34
C ASP A 159 -9.57 -0.78 12.24
N THR A 160 -8.25 -0.60 12.21
CA THR A 160 -7.31 -1.42 12.98
C THR A 160 -7.48 -1.18 14.47
N THR A 161 -8.25 -0.16 14.91
CA THR A 161 -8.58 0.05 16.31
C THR A 161 -9.38 -1.10 16.90
N LEU A 162 -10.25 -1.76 16.12
CA LEU A 162 -10.98 -2.96 16.57
C LEU A 162 -10.05 -4.17 16.78
N VAL A 163 -8.91 -4.20 16.10
CA VAL A 163 -7.97 -5.33 16.09
C VAL A 163 -6.77 -5.09 17.02
N LEU A 164 -6.39 -3.83 17.22
CA LEU A 164 -5.25 -3.40 18.04
C LEU A 164 -5.66 -2.93 19.44
N SER A 165 -6.96 -2.78 19.76
CA SER A 165 -7.39 -2.29 21.08
C SER A 165 -6.89 -3.15 22.24
N SER A 166 -6.74 -4.48 22.07
CA SER A 166 -6.19 -5.36 23.11
C SER A 166 -4.65 -5.31 23.21
N TYR A 167 -3.96 -4.92 22.14
CA TYR A 167 -2.50 -4.75 22.10
C TYR A 167 -2.03 -3.31 22.38
N ALA A 168 -2.96 -2.35 22.45
CA ALA A 168 -2.68 -0.93 22.67
C ALA A 168 -2.14 -0.60 24.07
N THR A 169 -2.13 -1.53 25.01
CA THR A 169 -1.77 -1.25 26.42
C THR A 169 -0.31 -1.56 26.78
N SER A 170 0.60 -1.82 25.84
CA SER A 170 2.01 -2.11 26.22
C SER A 170 3.11 -1.35 25.46
N VAL A 171 2.77 -0.41 24.59
CA VAL A 171 3.81 0.42 23.98
C VAL A 171 3.40 1.87 24.08
N ALA A 172 3.92 2.56 25.10
CA ALA A 172 4.01 4.00 25.05
C ALA A 172 4.66 4.38 23.72
N PRO A 173 4.02 5.21 22.87
CA PRO A 173 4.65 5.64 21.63
C PRO A 173 5.99 6.30 21.98
N PRO A 174 7.08 6.04 21.22
CA PRO A 174 8.26 6.85 21.37
C PRO A 174 7.83 8.30 21.16
N ALA A 175 8.17 9.17 22.12
CA ALA A 175 7.94 10.59 22.04
C ALA A 175 8.69 11.14 20.82
N TYR A 176 8.07 11.08 19.64
CA TYR A 176 8.31 12.09 18.64
C TYR A 176 7.72 13.36 19.24
N ALA A 177 8.54 14.40 19.31
CA ALA A 177 8.13 15.69 19.80
C ALA A 177 6.82 16.08 19.11
N SER A 178 5.74 16.18 19.90
CA SER A 178 4.53 16.87 19.50
C SER A 178 4.95 18.29 19.13
N SER A 179 5.14 18.52 17.83
CA SER A 179 5.04 19.88 17.32
C SER A 179 3.60 20.29 17.54
N SER A 180 3.43 21.21 18.48
CA SER A 180 2.20 21.91 18.87
C SER A 180 1.10 21.87 17.82
N ALA A 181 -0.08 21.42 18.24
CA ALA A 181 -1.33 21.67 17.54
C ALA A 181 -1.43 23.16 17.16
N ALA A 182 -1.57 23.42 15.86
CA ALA A 182 -2.13 24.68 15.38
C ALA A 182 -3.66 24.52 15.31
N PRO A 183 -4.44 25.56 15.66
CA PRO A 183 -5.89 25.44 15.67
C PRO A 183 -6.43 25.23 14.24
N PRO A 184 -7.55 24.49 14.09
CA PRO A 184 -8.17 24.27 12.80
C PRO A 184 -8.86 25.58 12.36
N GLY A 185 -8.58 26.04 11.14
CA GLY A 185 -9.51 26.94 10.44
C GLY A 185 -8.97 28.20 9.75
N SER A 186 -7.66 28.48 9.71
CA SER A 186 -7.17 29.73 9.08
C SER A 186 -6.74 29.58 7.61
N GLY A 187 -6.05 28.51 7.21
CA GLY A 187 -5.46 28.46 5.86
C GLY A 187 -6.41 28.02 4.74
N VAL A 188 -7.41 27.18 5.05
CA VAL A 188 -8.29 26.59 4.02
C VAL A 188 -9.31 27.62 3.51
N GLU A 189 -9.78 28.48 4.41
CA GLU A 189 -10.74 29.54 4.10
C GLU A 189 -10.07 30.69 3.35
N GLU A 190 -8.80 30.98 3.67
CA GLU A 190 -7.98 31.96 2.96
C GLU A 190 -7.69 31.53 1.51
N ILE A 191 -7.42 30.23 1.30
CA ILE A 191 -7.29 29.64 -0.04
C ILE A 191 -8.65 29.68 -0.77
N ARG A 192 -9.77 29.43 -0.08
CA ARG A 192 -11.11 29.53 -0.67
C ARG A 192 -11.48 30.96 -1.06
N THR A 193 -11.08 31.98 -0.30
CA THR A 193 -11.29 33.38 -0.67
C THR A 193 -10.41 33.82 -1.83
N LEU A 194 -9.15 33.39 -1.87
CA LEU A 194 -8.24 33.71 -2.99
C LEU A 194 -8.71 33.10 -4.31
N ILE A 195 -9.21 31.86 -4.29
CA ILE A 195 -9.80 31.23 -5.48
C ILE A 195 -11.08 31.96 -5.92
N ARG A 196 -11.88 32.48 -4.98
CA ARG A 196 -13.10 33.24 -5.30
C ARG A 196 -12.78 34.61 -5.93
N GLU A 197 -11.79 35.33 -5.41
CA GLU A 197 -11.34 36.62 -5.96
C GLU A 197 -10.70 36.47 -7.35
N GLU A 198 -9.90 35.42 -7.58
CA GLU A 198 -9.33 35.12 -8.90
C GLU A 198 -10.44 34.89 -9.94
N LEU A 199 -11.47 34.12 -9.60
CA LEU A 199 -12.58 33.82 -10.50
C LEU A 199 -13.45 35.06 -10.80
N GLN A 200 -13.61 35.97 -9.84
CA GLN A 200 -14.31 37.24 -10.05
C GLN A 200 -13.51 38.21 -10.95
N THR A 201 -12.20 38.28 -10.75
CA THR A 201 -11.33 39.22 -11.47
C THR A 201 -11.06 38.78 -12.92
N HIS A 202 -10.99 37.47 -13.18
CA HIS A 202 -10.61 36.92 -14.48
C HIS A 202 -11.78 36.45 -15.36
N PHE A 203 -12.95 36.16 -14.76
CA PHE A 203 -14.10 35.61 -15.50
C PHE A 203 -15.43 36.34 -15.29
N GLY A 204 -15.52 37.33 -14.39
CA GLY A 204 -16.71 38.20 -14.25
C GLY A 204 -18.02 37.48 -13.93
N ILE A 205 -17.98 36.33 -13.26
CA ILE A 205 -19.18 35.54 -12.91
C ILE A 205 -19.60 35.89 -11.47
N MET A 206 -20.75 36.55 -11.32
CA MET A 206 -21.43 36.66 -10.02
C MET A 206 -22.08 35.32 -9.67
N VAL A 207 -21.76 34.75 -8.51
CA VAL A 207 -22.46 33.61 -7.93
C VAL A 207 -23.05 34.10 -6.61
N GLU A 208 -24.39 34.17 -6.52
CA GLU A 208 -25.14 34.32 -5.27
C GLU A 208 -25.09 33.04 -4.44
#